data_AF-A0A3D3B0V9-F1
#
_entry.id   AF-A0A3D3B0V9-F1
#
_cell.length_a   1.000
_cell.length_b   1.000
_cell.length_c   1.000
_cell.angle_alpha   90.00
_cell.angle_beta   90.00
_cell.angle_gamma   90.00
#
_symmetry.space_group_name_H-M   'P 1'
#
loop_
_entity.id
_entity.type
_entity.pdbx_description
1 polymer ?
#
loop_
_entity_poly.entity_id
_entity_poly.type
_entity_poly.pdbx_seq_one_letter_code
_entity_poly.pdbx_strand_id
1 'polypeptide(L)'
;EGLPFAIDRHYTRGLNPDPHPSISWSARVPDYEIVPPEETGQPTRRRRAKPRIPAFTIHRYGGRLIYFWFGMRFGVLMKLFKRGRYSFTLNCIPDTLLLFVWVPWNSVLYWISEAKYRKRAQTVPLGEPPIFVIGHWRTGTTLLHDLFSTDPNLAYPTTYECFFPHHFLLTEGTLPKVMKVLLPKKRPQDDVPVGFDRPQEEEFGMMILGQGTPYITHAWPRFGPADSD
;
A
#
# COMPACT_ATOMS: atom_id res chain seq x y z
N GLU A 1 21.32 -28.31 23.82
CA GLU A 1 22.36 -27.28 23.65
C GLU A 1 21.68 -26.00 23.21
N GLY A 2 21.54 -25.06 24.13
CA GLY A 2 20.95 -23.75 23.90
C GLY A 2 21.97 -22.69 24.25
N LEU A 3 22.13 -21.69 23.39
CA LEU A 3 22.98 -20.53 23.64
C LEU A 3 22.10 -19.26 23.62
N PRO A 4 22.13 -18.43 24.67
CA PRO A 4 21.43 -17.16 24.71
C PRO A 4 22.31 -16.06 24.10
N PHE A 5 21.75 -15.24 23.21
CA PHE A 5 22.42 -14.03 22.71
C PHE A 5 22.00 -12.84 23.58
N ALA A 6 22.93 -12.37 24.42
CA ALA A 6 22.84 -11.08 25.10
C ALA A 6 23.59 -10.03 24.27
N ILE A 7 22.93 -8.89 24.02
CA ILE A 7 23.51 -7.74 23.31
C ILE A 7 24.14 -6.84 24.36
N ASP A 8 25.47 -6.74 24.37
CA ASP A 8 26.21 -5.82 25.23
C ASP A 8 26.63 -4.57 24.43
N ARG A 9 26.28 -3.39 24.93
CA ARG A 9 26.65 -2.09 24.37
C ARG A 9 27.91 -1.61 25.06
N HIS A 10 29.04 -1.60 24.35
CA HIS A 10 30.20 -0.83 24.80
C HIS A 10 30.88 -0.11 23.61
N TYR A 11 30.78 1.22 23.61
CA TYR A 11 31.45 2.15 22.70
C TYR A 11 32.55 2.87 23.49
N THR A 12 33.82 2.57 23.22
CA THR A 12 35.04 3.40 23.47
C THR A 12 36.20 2.66 22.77
N ARG A 13 37.17 3.22 22.04
CA ARG A 13 38.13 4.34 22.20
C ARG A 13 38.64 4.67 20.78
N GLY A 14 38.97 5.89 20.35
CA GLY A 14 39.90 6.86 20.93
C GLY A 14 41.26 6.76 20.20
N LEU A 15 41.58 7.68 19.30
CA LEU A 15 42.94 7.93 18.78
C LEU A 15 43.07 9.41 18.36
N ASN A 16 44.05 10.08 18.96
CA ASN A 16 44.48 11.44 18.65
C ASN A 16 45.80 11.37 17.86
N PRO A 17 45.97 12.10 16.75
CA PRO A 17 47.30 12.48 16.28
C PRO A 17 47.45 14.00 16.07
N ASP A 18 48.69 14.46 16.25
CA ASP A 18 49.27 15.82 16.26
C ASP A 18 48.90 16.78 15.10
N PRO A 19 49.17 18.11 15.24
CA PRO A 19 48.48 19.17 14.50
C PRO A 19 49.14 19.49 13.16
N HIS A 20 48.36 19.37 12.07
CA HIS A 20 48.64 19.95 10.76
C HIS A 20 47.47 20.86 10.34
N PRO A 21 47.69 21.83 9.43
CA PRO A 21 47.10 23.17 9.50
C PRO A 21 45.58 23.15 9.33
N SER A 22 44.90 23.93 10.15
CA SER A 22 43.45 24.06 10.22
C SER A 22 42.83 24.42 8.87
N ILE A 23 42.34 23.42 8.15
CA ILE A 23 41.30 23.59 7.14
C ILE A 23 40.01 23.79 7.92
N SER A 24 39.52 25.03 8.00
CA SER A 24 38.23 25.33 8.61
C SER A 24 37.11 24.79 7.71
N TRP A 25 36.76 23.53 7.90
CA TRP A 25 35.48 23.02 7.42
C TRP A 25 34.40 23.69 8.25
N SER A 26 33.85 24.80 7.75
CA SER A 26 32.55 25.27 8.24
C SER A 26 31.58 24.14 7.96
N ALA A 27 31.24 23.36 8.99
CA ALA A 27 30.18 22.37 8.94
C ALA A 27 28.89 23.12 8.59
N ARG A 28 28.59 23.22 7.30
CA ARG A 28 27.29 23.65 6.83
C ARG A 28 26.34 22.56 7.27
N VAL A 29 25.59 22.87 8.32
CA VAL A 29 24.48 22.05 8.78
C VAL A 29 23.56 21.85 7.57
N PRO A 30 23.20 20.61 7.21
CA PRO A 30 22.27 20.36 6.11
C PRO A 30 20.96 21.15 6.31
N ASP A 31 20.41 21.71 5.22
CA ASP A 31 19.29 22.65 5.27
C ASP A 31 18.03 22.15 6.02
N TYR A 32 17.90 20.84 6.24
CA TYR A 32 16.79 20.24 6.99
C TYR A 32 16.92 20.33 8.52
N GLU A 33 18.11 20.65 9.05
CA GLU A 33 18.35 20.82 10.50
C GLU A 33 18.25 22.29 10.93
N ILE A 34 18.13 23.22 9.97
CA ILE A 34 17.90 24.63 10.25
C ILE A 34 16.44 24.77 10.67
N VAL A 35 16.21 24.83 11.97
CA VAL A 35 14.90 25.18 12.53
C VAL A 35 14.58 26.59 12.04
N PRO A 36 13.46 26.81 11.32
CA PRO A 36 13.11 28.15 10.88
C PRO A 36 12.93 29.06 12.11
N PRO A 37 13.37 30.33 12.04
CA PRO A 37 13.21 31.26 13.14
C PRO A 37 11.72 31.35 13.51
N GLU A 38 11.41 31.34 14.81
CA GLU A 38 10.04 31.50 15.29
C GLU A 38 9.45 32.79 14.71
N GLU A 39 8.43 32.65 13.86
CA GLU A 39 7.67 33.77 13.33
C GLU A 39 7.04 34.53 14.51
N THR A 40 7.69 35.63 14.91
CA THR A 40 7.10 36.70 15.74
C THR A 40 6.12 37.54 14.89
N GLY A 41 5.25 36.85 14.16
CA GLY A 41 4.19 37.43 13.35
C GLY A 41 2.90 37.53 14.17
N GLN A 42 2.38 38.74 14.32
CA GLN A 42 1.04 38.97 14.87
C GLN A 42 0.01 38.07 14.15
N PRO A 43 -1.00 37.52 14.84
CA PRO A 43 -1.93 36.57 14.25
C PRO A 43 -2.87 37.29 13.28
N THR A 44 -2.47 37.44 12.00
CA THR A 44 -3.39 37.79 10.92
C THR A 44 -4.31 36.61 10.64
N ARG A 45 -5.33 36.46 11.50
CA ARG A 45 -6.38 35.46 11.35
C ARG A 45 -7.33 35.90 10.23
N ARG A 46 -6.90 35.84 8.97
CA ARG A 46 -7.86 35.63 7.87
C ARG A 46 -8.41 34.23 8.07
N ARG A 47 -9.48 34.15 8.87
CA ARG A 47 -10.25 32.93 9.13
C ARG A 47 -10.79 32.48 7.76
N ARG A 48 -10.04 31.64 7.04
CA ARG A 48 -10.55 30.96 5.84
C ARG A 48 -11.88 30.36 6.23
N ALA A 49 -12.95 30.77 5.56
CA ALA A 49 -14.28 30.22 5.82
C ALA A 49 -14.15 28.70 5.71
N LYS A 50 -14.52 27.97 6.77
CA LYS A 50 -14.57 26.50 6.69
C LYS A 50 -15.46 26.17 5.49
N PRO A 51 -15.02 25.33 4.54
CA PRO A 51 -15.83 24.98 3.40
C PRO A 51 -17.20 24.52 3.91
N ARG A 52 -18.29 25.02 3.30
CA ARG A 52 -19.65 24.59 3.64
C ARG A 52 -19.76 23.12 3.23
N ILE A 53 -19.58 22.24 4.21
CA ILE A 53 -19.73 20.81 4.04
C ILE A 53 -21.22 20.55 3.83
N PRO A 54 -21.64 19.93 2.72
CA PRO A 54 -23.06 19.69 2.47
C PRO A 54 -23.69 18.90 3.61
N ALA A 55 -24.95 19.20 3.94
CA ALA A 55 -25.73 18.35 4.82
C ALA A 55 -25.69 16.91 4.27
N PHE A 56 -25.51 15.92 5.15
CA PHE A 56 -25.24 14.51 4.82
C PHE A 56 -23.81 14.15 4.36
N THR A 57 -22.84 15.06 4.44
CA THR A 57 -21.43 14.66 4.22
C THR A 57 -20.94 13.82 5.39
N ILE A 58 -20.80 12.52 5.14
CA ILE A 58 -20.25 11.57 6.09
C ILE A 58 -18.75 11.88 6.25
N HIS A 59 -18.36 12.42 7.39
CA HIS A 59 -16.95 12.58 7.75
C HIS A 59 -16.32 11.20 7.91
N ARG A 60 -15.50 10.81 6.93
CA ARG A 60 -14.67 9.61 7.00
C ARG A 60 -13.25 10.05 7.28
N TYR A 61 -12.74 9.73 8.46
CA TYR A 61 -11.36 10.03 8.84
C TYR A 61 -10.30 9.26 7.99
N GLY A 62 -10.76 8.42 7.04
CA GLY A 62 -9.93 7.69 6.07
C GLY A 62 -10.43 7.74 4.62
N GLY A 63 -11.29 8.69 4.23
CA GLY A 63 -11.77 8.85 2.84
C GLY A 63 -12.82 7.81 2.38
N ARG A 64 -13.15 7.80 1.07
CA ARG A 64 -14.04 6.77 0.46
C ARG A 64 -13.42 5.38 0.67
N LEU A 65 -14.27 4.38 0.88
CA LEU A 65 -13.85 3.01 1.19
C LEU A 65 -12.83 2.55 0.14
N ILE A 66 -11.73 2.00 0.65
CA ILE A 66 -10.49 1.87 -0.10
C ILE A 66 -10.70 0.98 -1.34
N TYR A 67 -10.36 1.52 -2.51
CA TYR A 67 -10.63 0.95 -3.84
C TYR A 67 -10.10 -0.48 -4.05
N PHE A 68 -9.17 -0.95 -3.22
CA PHE A 68 -8.58 -2.27 -3.40
C PHE A 68 -9.55 -3.42 -3.09
N TRP A 69 -10.56 -3.23 -2.22
CA TRP A 69 -11.52 -4.30 -1.88
C TRP A 69 -12.35 -4.80 -3.08
N PHE A 70 -12.48 -3.98 -4.13
CA PHE A 70 -13.22 -4.31 -5.34
C PHE A 70 -12.59 -5.44 -6.15
N GLY A 71 -11.37 -5.84 -5.84
CA GLY A 71 -10.66 -6.95 -6.47
C GLY A 71 -11.11 -8.35 -6.13
N MET A 72 -11.75 -8.50 -4.97
CA MET A 72 -12.01 -9.82 -4.37
C MET A 72 -12.92 -10.67 -5.25
N ARG A 73 -12.80 -11.98 -5.12
CA ARG A 73 -13.86 -12.94 -5.48
C ARG A 73 -14.97 -12.92 -4.44
N PHE A 74 -16.18 -13.33 -4.86
CA PHE A 74 -17.35 -13.36 -3.99
C PHE A 74 -17.16 -14.24 -2.75
N GLY A 75 -16.51 -15.40 -2.90
CA GLY A 75 -16.19 -16.26 -1.76
C GLY A 75 -15.26 -15.60 -0.73
N VAL A 76 -14.32 -14.76 -1.17
CA VAL A 76 -13.40 -14.02 -0.28
C VAL A 76 -14.14 -12.90 0.43
N LEU A 77 -14.99 -12.15 -0.30
CA LEU A 77 -15.87 -11.14 0.28
C LEU A 77 -16.75 -11.74 1.41
N MET A 78 -17.39 -12.89 1.16
CA MET A 78 -18.21 -13.53 2.19
C MET A 78 -17.39 -13.97 3.41
N LYS A 79 -16.15 -14.45 3.22
CA LYS A 79 -15.23 -14.73 4.33
C LYS A 79 -14.88 -13.46 5.12
N LEU A 80 -14.58 -12.36 4.43
CA LEU A 80 -14.31 -11.07 5.06
C LEU A 80 -15.49 -10.60 5.92
N PHE A 81 -16.71 -10.73 5.40
CA PHE A 81 -17.93 -10.34 6.08
C PHE A 81 -18.25 -11.24 7.27
N LYS A 82 -18.02 -12.55 7.14
CA LYS A 82 -18.11 -13.51 8.23
C LYS A 82 -17.13 -13.17 9.37
N ARG A 83 -15.88 -12.80 9.05
CA ARG A 83 -14.88 -12.35 10.04
C ARG A 83 -15.36 -11.14 10.83
N GLY A 84 -15.97 -10.16 10.16
CA GLY A 84 -16.56 -8.98 10.80
C GLY A 84 -17.90 -9.22 11.50
N ARG A 85 -18.37 -10.47 11.60
CA ARG A 85 -19.69 -10.85 12.13
C ARG A 85 -20.84 -10.05 11.51
N TYR A 86 -20.70 -9.64 10.25
CA TYR A 86 -21.67 -8.80 9.53
C TYR A 86 -21.98 -7.47 10.25
N SER A 87 -21.00 -6.90 10.98
CA SER A 87 -21.18 -5.70 11.79
C SER A 87 -21.12 -4.41 10.95
N PHE A 88 -22.22 -4.01 10.30
CA PHE A 88 -22.23 -2.77 9.52
C PHE A 88 -22.54 -1.53 10.34
N THR A 89 -21.91 -0.43 9.96
CA THR A 89 -22.35 0.91 10.34
C THR A 89 -23.16 1.48 9.17
N LEU A 90 -24.26 2.19 9.44
CA LEU A 90 -25.15 2.73 8.40
C LEU A 90 -24.40 3.58 7.35
N ASN A 91 -23.32 4.23 7.78
CA ASN A 91 -22.44 5.06 6.93
C ASN A 91 -21.68 4.29 5.83
N CYS A 92 -21.58 2.95 5.95
CA CYS A 92 -20.86 2.09 5.01
C CYS A 92 -21.80 1.38 4.02
N ILE A 93 -23.12 1.46 4.21
CA ILE A 93 -24.11 0.75 3.39
C ILE A 93 -23.90 0.99 1.89
N PRO A 94 -23.71 2.24 1.40
CA PRO A 94 -23.53 2.46 -0.03
C PRO A 94 -22.32 1.73 -0.64
N ASP A 95 -21.18 1.70 0.06
CA ASP A 95 -19.99 1.03 -0.44
C ASP A 95 -20.12 -0.49 -0.33
N THR A 96 -20.75 -0.98 0.74
CA THR A 96 -21.05 -2.41 0.90
C THR A 96 -21.96 -2.90 -0.22
N LEU A 97 -23.03 -2.16 -0.54
CA LEU A 97 -23.91 -2.49 -1.67
C LEU A 97 -23.13 -2.49 -2.99
N LEU A 98 -22.26 -1.49 -3.21
CA LEU A 98 -21.43 -1.44 -4.41
C LEU A 98 -20.50 -2.65 -4.52
N LEU A 99 -19.91 -3.10 -3.40
CA LEU A 99 -19.12 -4.34 -3.36
C LEU A 99 -19.97 -5.56 -3.72
N PHE A 100 -21.17 -5.70 -3.16
CA PHE A 100 -22.06 -6.83 -3.46
C PHE A 100 -22.54 -6.85 -4.92
N VAL A 101 -22.64 -5.69 -5.57
CA VAL A 101 -22.97 -5.60 -7.00
C VAL A 101 -21.76 -5.91 -7.87
N TRP A 102 -20.57 -5.41 -7.51
CA TRP A 102 -19.35 -5.52 -8.33
C TRP A 102 -18.65 -6.87 -8.22
N VAL A 103 -18.39 -7.33 -7.00
CA VAL A 103 -17.53 -8.50 -6.70
C VAL A 103 -18.01 -9.82 -7.34
N PRO A 104 -19.32 -10.10 -7.49
CA PRO A 104 -19.77 -11.28 -8.24
C PRO A 104 -19.22 -11.32 -9.67
N TRP A 105 -19.05 -10.16 -10.31
CA TRP A 105 -18.51 -10.06 -11.66
C TRP A 105 -17.07 -10.57 -11.76
N ASN A 106 -16.22 -10.26 -10.77
CA ASN A 106 -14.86 -10.79 -10.72
C ASN A 106 -14.84 -12.32 -10.65
N SER A 107 -15.83 -12.93 -10.01
CA SER A 107 -15.94 -14.38 -9.92
C SER A 107 -16.28 -14.99 -11.28
N VAL A 108 -17.14 -14.35 -12.07
CA VAL A 108 -17.42 -14.75 -13.45
C VAL A 108 -16.17 -14.59 -14.33
N LEU A 109 -15.51 -13.44 -14.25
CA LEU A 109 -14.29 -13.15 -15.00
C LEU A 109 -13.15 -14.12 -14.66
N TYR A 110 -13.02 -14.53 -13.40
CA TYR A 110 -12.09 -15.57 -12.97
C TYR A 110 -12.31 -16.87 -13.72
N TRP A 111 -13.55 -17.35 -13.80
CA TRP A 111 -13.85 -18.61 -14.50
C TRP A 111 -13.51 -18.54 -15.99
N ILE A 112 -13.79 -17.40 -16.63
CA ILE A 112 -13.43 -17.16 -18.04
C ILE A 112 -11.91 -17.11 -18.20
N SER A 113 -11.21 -16.43 -17.30
CA SER A 113 -9.75 -16.33 -17.29
C SER A 113 -9.11 -17.71 -17.16
N GLU A 114 -9.54 -18.51 -16.17
CA GLU A 114 -9.06 -19.87 -15.95
C GLU A 114 -9.34 -20.77 -17.16
N ALA A 115 -10.54 -20.70 -17.75
CA ALA A 115 -10.88 -21.50 -18.92
C ALA A 115 -9.95 -21.21 -20.11
N LYS A 116 -9.52 -19.95 -20.28
CA LYS A 116 -8.69 -19.52 -21.41
C LYS A 116 -7.19 -19.69 -21.17
N TYR A 117 -6.70 -19.36 -19.97
CA TYR A 117 -5.27 -19.16 -19.74
C TYR A 117 -4.62 -20.18 -18.81
N ARG A 118 -5.40 -20.94 -18.01
CA ARG A 118 -4.85 -21.85 -16.99
C ARG A 118 -3.81 -22.82 -17.53
N LYS A 119 -4.12 -23.51 -18.64
CA LYS A 119 -3.20 -24.48 -19.26
C LYS A 119 -1.90 -23.82 -19.68
N ARG A 120 -1.98 -22.65 -20.31
CA ARG A 120 -0.80 -21.91 -20.77
C ARG A 120 0.04 -21.43 -19.59
N ALA A 121 -0.59 -20.87 -18.56
CA ALA A 121 0.08 -20.40 -17.36
C ALA A 121 0.86 -21.52 -16.65
N GLN A 122 0.30 -22.73 -16.57
CA GLN A 122 0.96 -23.90 -15.95
C GLN A 122 2.17 -24.42 -16.74
N THR A 123 2.27 -24.10 -18.03
CA THR A 123 3.36 -24.56 -18.89
C THR A 123 4.51 -23.56 -19.02
N VAL A 124 4.36 -22.34 -18.48
CA VAL A 124 5.43 -21.33 -18.56
C VAL A 124 6.53 -21.70 -17.55
N PRO A 125 7.76 -22.00 -18.00
CA PRO A 125 8.89 -22.19 -17.09
C PRO A 125 9.30 -20.83 -16.49
N LEU A 126 9.62 -20.83 -15.20
CA LEU A 126 10.31 -19.70 -14.57
C LEU A 126 11.79 -19.79 -14.95
N GLY A 127 12.26 -18.88 -15.81
CA GLY A 127 13.63 -18.92 -16.33
C GLY A 127 14.69 -18.60 -15.28
N GLU A 128 14.38 -17.69 -14.37
CA GLU A 128 15.26 -17.22 -13.30
C GLU A 128 14.52 -17.23 -11.96
N PRO A 129 15.23 -17.39 -10.82
CA PRO A 129 14.62 -17.33 -9.50
C PRO A 129 14.08 -15.92 -9.22
N PRO A 130 12.87 -15.78 -8.65
CA PRO A 130 12.30 -14.48 -8.32
C PRO A 130 13.06 -13.81 -7.16
N ILE A 131 13.09 -12.48 -7.19
CA ILE A 131 13.67 -11.65 -6.12
C ILE A 131 12.54 -11.22 -5.19
N PHE A 132 12.68 -11.52 -3.90
CA PHE A 132 11.74 -11.07 -2.87
C PHE A 132 12.36 -9.95 -2.04
N VAL A 133 11.65 -8.82 -1.93
CA VAL A 133 12.03 -7.70 -1.06
C VAL A 133 11.19 -7.77 0.21
N ILE A 134 11.82 -8.14 1.33
CA ILE A 134 11.14 -8.29 2.63
C ILE A 134 11.73 -7.28 3.60
N GLY A 135 10.88 -6.61 4.37
CA GLY A 135 11.29 -5.67 5.39
C GLY A 135 10.13 -5.16 6.21
N HIS A 136 10.45 -4.47 7.30
CA HIS A 136 9.44 -3.79 8.10
C HIS A 136 8.85 -2.61 7.32
N TRP A 137 7.63 -2.20 7.67
CA TRP A 137 7.01 -1.04 7.05
C TRP A 137 7.88 0.21 7.27
N ARG A 138 7.94 1.07 6.26
CA ARG A 138 8.70 2.33 6.27
C ARG A 138 10.23 2.18 6.34
N THR A 139 10.80 1.03 5.98
CA THR A 139 12.26 0.86 5.82
C THR A 139 12.77 1.13 4.39
N GLY A 140 11.91 1.64 3.50
CA GLY A 140 12.29 1.96 2.12
C GLY A 140 12.17 0.79 1.14
N THR A 141 11.50 -0.30 1.50
CA THR A 141 11.20 -1.44 0.61
C THR A 141 10.46 -1.00 -0.66
N THR A 142 9.48 -0.11 -0.53
CA THR A 142 8.75 0.46 -1.67
C THR A 142 9.66 1.22 -2.64
N LEU A 143 10.62 2.01 -2.12
CA LEU A 143 11.58 2.73 -2.95
C LEU A 143 12.52 1.76 -3.69
N LEU A 144 12.97 0.69 -3.01
CA LEU A 144 13.78 -0.35 -3.63
C LEU A 144 13.02 -1.09 -4.73
N HIS A 145 11.74 -1.39 -4.51
CA HIS A 145 10.88 -2.01 -5.52
C HIS A 145 10.67 -1.09 -6.73
N ASP A 146 10.45 0.21 -6.50
CA ASP A 146 10.38 1.21 -7.57
C ASP A 146 11.70 1.26 -8.37
N LEU A 147 12.87 1.13 -7.72
CA LEU A 147 14.16 1.09 -8.41
C LEU A 147 14.29 -0.16 -9.29
N PHE A 148 13.93 -1.34 -8.80
CA PHE A 148 13.93 -2.57 -9.60
C PHE A 148 12.99 -2.50 -10.80
N SER A 149 11.87 -1.76 -10.69
CA SER A 149 10.93 -1.57 -11.79
C SER A 149 11.53 -0.82 -13.00
N THR A 150 12.69 -0.16 -12.83
CA THR A 150 13.39 0.54 -13.90
C THR A 150 14.29 -0.37 -14.75
N ASP A 151 14.63 -1.57 -14.26
CA ASP A 151 15.45 -2.52 -15.01
C ASP A 151 14.58 -3.27 -16.04
N PRO A 152 14.85 -3.14 -17.35
CA PRO A 152 14.07 -3.82 -18.38
C PRO A 152 14.21 -5.36 -18.36
N ASN A 153 15.18 -5.91 -17.63
CA ASN A 153 15.36 -7.36 -17.50
C ASN A 153 14.49 -7.96 -16.37
N LEU A 154 13.89 -7.12 -15.52
CA LEU A 154 13.03 -7.56 -14.43
C LEU A 154 11.56 -7.35 -14.77
N ALA A 155 10.74 -8.29 -14.29
CA ALA A 155 9.28 -8.14 -14.26
C ALA A 155 8.84 -7.88 -12.82
N TYR A 156 7.78 -7.09 -12.66
CA TYR A 156 7.21 -6.75 -11.37
C TYR A 156 5.67 -6.75 -11.45
N PRO A 157 4.98 -7.05 -10.35
CA PRO A 157 3.53 -6.95 -10.31
C PRO A 157 3.09 -5.48 -10.33
N THR A 158 2.18 -5.17 -11.23
CA THR A 158 1.56 -3.85 -11.33
C THR A 158 0.45 -3.68 -10.31
N THR A 159 0.08 -2.42 -10.03
CA THR A 159 -1.06 -2.09 -9.17
C THR A 159 -2.34 -2.76 -9.63
N TYR A 160 -2.55 -2.86 -10.94
CA TYR A 160 -3.71 -3.54 -11.49
C TYR A 160 -3.71 -5.03 -11.19
N GLU A 161 -2.58 -5.71 -11.37
CA GLU A 161 -2.45 -7.15 -11.12
C GLU A 161 -2.65 -7.47 -9.64
N CYS A 162 -2.09 -6.65 -8.74
CA CYS A 162 -2.29 -6.79 -7.30
C CYS A 162 -3.76 -6.57 -6.88
N PHE A 163 -4.50 -5.65 -7.51
CA PHE A 163 -5.90 -5.44 -7.16
C PHE A 163 -6.88 -6.32 -7.91
N PHE A 164 -6.54 -6.89 -9.07
CA PHE A 164 -7.43 -7.78 -9.82
C PHE A 164 -6.72 -9.09 -10.25
N PRO A 165 -6.10 -9.84 -9.31
CA PRO A 165 -5.24 -10.97 -9.62
C PRO A 165 -5.98 -12.14 -10.28
N HIS A 166 -7.30 -12.19 -10.16
CA HIS A 166 -8.12 -13.28 -10.66
C HIS A 166 -8.35 -13.27 -12.17
N HIS A 167 -8.28 -12.11 -12.80
CA HIS A 167 -8.66 -11.95 -14.20
C HIS A 167 -7.81 -10.91 -14.93
N PHE A 168 -6.66 -10.51 -14.39
CA PHE A 168 -5.80 -9.49 -15.00
C PHE A 168 -5.44 -9.85 -16.45
N LEU A 169 -5.05 -11.10 -16.74
CA LEU A 169 -4.75 -11.61 -18.09
C LEU A 169 -5.89 -11.42 -19.11
N LEU A 170 -7.13 -11.28 -18.64
CA LEU A 170 -8.30 -11.07 -19.48
C LEU A 170 -8.60 -9.57 -19.68
N THR A 171 -8.40 -8.74 -18.66
CA THR A 171 -8.98 -7.40 -18.58
C THR A 171 -7.98 -6.25 -18.45
N GLU A 172 -6.68 -6.54 -18.32
CA GLU A 172 -5.62 -5.52 -18.22
C GLU A 172 -5.61 -4.53 -19.38
N GLY A 173 -5.96 -4.95 -20.60
CA GLY A 173 -6.01 -4.06 -21.76
C GLY A 173 -7.15 -3.02 -21.75
N THR A 174 -8.22 -3.25 -20.95
CA THR A 174 -9.49 -2.50 -21.03
C THR A 174 -9.92 -1.91 -19.70
N LEU A 175 -9.94 -2.70 -18.63
CA LEU A 175 -10.50 -2.31 -17.33
C LEU A 175 -9.71 -1.18 -16.65
N PRO A 176 -8.36 -1.15 -16.67
CA PRO A 176 -7.60 -0.01 -16.13
C PRO A 176 -7.97 1.33 -16.77
N LYS A 177 -8.29 1.34 -18.07
CA LYS A 177 -8.67 2.57 -18.80
C LYS A 177 -10.01 3.11 -18.31
N VAL A 178 -10.97 2.22 -18.04
CA VAL A 178 -12.29 2.58 -17.49
C VAL A 178 -12.17 2.99 -16.01
N MET A 179 -11.37 2.26 -15.24
CA MET A 179 -11.24 2.43 -13.79
C MET A 179 -10.27 3.55 -13.39
N LYS A 180 -9.52 4.14 -14.33
CA LYS A 180 -8.57 5.25 -14.07
C LYS A 180 -9.21 6.43 -13.35
N VAL A 181 -10.51 6.65 -13.56
CA VAL A 181 -11.29 7.73 -12.90
C VAL A 181 -11.50 7.45 -11.41
N LEU A 182 -11.48 6.19 -10.99
CA LEU A 182 -11.71 5.78 -9.60
C LEU A 182 -10.43 5.84 -8.76
N LEU A 183 -9.25 5.84 -9.39
CA LEU A 183 -7.96 5.83 -8.70
C LEU A 183 -7.58 7.27 -8.29
N PRO A 184 -7.13 7.49 -7.04
CA PRO A 184 -6.61 8.79 -6.65
C PRO A 184 -5.33 9.11 -7.44
N LYS A 185 -5.10 10.39 -7.76
CA LYS A 185 -3.92 10.80 -8.55
C LYS A 185 -2.60 10.59 -7.80
N LYS A 186 -2.64 10.62 -6.47
CA LYS A 186 -1.49 10.45 -5.56
C LYS A 186 -1.89 9.57 -4.39
N ARG A 187 -0.92 8.91 -3.76
CA ARG A 187 -1.20 8.09 -2.58
C ARG A 187 -1.69 9.01 -1.45
N PRO A 188 -2.59 8.54 -0.59
CA PRO A 188 -3.03 9.35 0.55
C PRO A 188 -1.95 9.48 1.65
N GLN A 189 -0.94 8.59 1.61
CA GLN A 189 0.14 8.50 2.61
C GLN A 189 1.35 9.36 2.24
N ASP A 190 1.61 9.56 0.96
CA ASP A 190 2.75 10.31 0.43
C ASP A 190 2.38 11.00 -0.90
N ASP A 191 3.15 12.01 -1.31
CA ASP A 191 2.85 12.78 -2.54
C ASP A 191 3.27 12.04 -3.83
N VAL A 192 3.44 10.72 -3.77
CA VAL A 192 3.89 9.88 -4.89
C VAL A 192 2.69 9.57 -5.80
N PRO A 193 2.85 9.70 -7.13
CA PRO A 193 1.76 9.44 -8.06
C PRO A 193 1.37 7.96 -8.10
N VAL A 194 0.07 7.69 -8.20
CA VAL A 194 -0.49 6.32 -8.31
C VAL A 194 -0.92 6.07 -9.75
N GLY A 195 -0.69 4.85 -10.24
CA GLY A 195 -1.09 4.41 -11.57
C GLY A 195 -1.34 2.90 -11.57
N PHE A 196 -2.22 2.43 -12.45
CA PHE A 196 -2.50 0.99 -12.57
C PHE A 196 -1.31 0.20 -13.14
N ASP A 197 -0.46 0.88 -13.89
CA ASP A 197 0.77 0.42 -14.55
C ASP A 197 2.01 0.52 -13.65
N ARG A 198 1.88 1.06 -12.44
CA ARG A 198 3.01 1.26 -11.52
C ARG A 198 3.27 -0.01 -10.69
N PRO A 199 4.54 -0.26 -10.30
CA PRO A 199 4.89 -1.35 -9.40
C PRO A 199 4.07 -1.26 -8.10
N GLN A 200 3.60 -2.42 -7.62
CA GLN A 200 2.82 -2.50 -6.41
C GLN A 200 3.20 -3.70 -5.55
N GLU A 201 3.13 -3.46 -4.26
CA GLU A 201 3.28 -4.44 -3.18
C GLU A 201 2.32 -5.65 -3.32
N GLU A 202 2.88 -6.87 -3.27
CA GLU A 202 2.17 -8.13 -3.52
C GLU A 202 1.20 -8.53 -2.40
N GLU A 203 1.40 -8.01 -1.19
CA GLU A 203 0.52 -8.17 -0.03
C GLU A 203 -0.94 -7.82 -0.31
N PHE A 204 -1.19 -6.83 -1.17
CA PHE A 204 -2.53 -6.49 -1.59
C PHE A 204 -3.13 -7.59 -2.46
N GLY A 205 -2.35 -8.16 -3.38
CA GLY A 205 -2.75 -9.34 -4.15
C GLY A 205 -3.10 -10.51 -3.25
N MET A 206 -2.25 -10.82 -2.27
CA MET A 206 -2.48 -11.89 -1.29
C MET A 206 -3.78 -11.69 -0.51
N MET A 207 -4.03 -10.48 -0.02
CA MET A 207 -5.29 -10.11 0.62
C MET A 207 -6.50 -10.37 -0.28
N ILE A 208 -6.43 -9.96 -1.54
CA ILE A 208 -7.52 -10.09 -2.51
C ILE A 208 -7.79 -11.55 -2.89
N LEU A 209 -6.73 -12.37 -2.92
CA LEU A 209 -6.83 -13.83 -3.04
C LEU A 209 -7.43 -14.50 -1.79
N GLY A 210 -7.58 -13.75 -0.68
CA GLY A 210 -8.17 -14.22 0.57
C GLY A 210 -7.17 -14.86 1.53
N GLN A 211 -5.88 -14.56 1.37
CA GLN A 211 -4.83 -14.95 2.31
C GLN A 211 -4.84 -14.05 3.55
N GLY A 212 -4.25 -14.54 4.65
CA GLY A 212 -4.17 -13.78 5.90
C GLY A 212 -3.27 -12.56 5.75
N THR A 213 -3.68 -11.43 6.33
CA THR A 213 -2.90 -10.19 6.30
C THR A 213 -3.33 -9.18 7.36
N PRO A 214 -2.39 -8.38 7.92
CA PRO A 214 -2.72 -7.27 8.83
C PRO A 214 -3.65 -6.23 8.21
N TYR A 215 -3.70 -6.12 6.87
CA TYR A 215 -4.61 -5.19 6.19
C TYR A 215 -6.09 -5.45 6.48
N ILE A 216 -6.47 -6.68 6.86
CA ILE A 216 -7.87 -7.02 7.21
C ILE A 216 -8.36 -6.21 8.42
N THR A 217 -7.46 -5.77 9.28
CA THR A 217 -7.76 -4.85 10.40
C THR A 217 -8.46 -3.57 9.91
N HIS A 218 -8.17 -3.09 8.70
CA HIS A 218 -8.79 -1.90 8.12
C HIS A 218 -10.27 -2.10 7.79
N ALA A 219 -10.69 -3.32 7.45
CA ALA A 219 -12.09 -3.63 7.20
C ALA A 219 -12.89 -3.66 8.51
N TRP A 220 -12.28 -4.14 9.60
CA TRP A 220 -12.94 -4.43 10.86
C TRP A 220 -12.19 -3.88 12.08
N PRO A 221 -11.93 -2.55 12.17
CA PRO A 221 -11.05 -1.97 13.18
C PRO A 221 -11.55 -2.18 14.63
N ARG A 222 -12.85 -2.40 14.82
CA ARG A 222 -13.45 -2.66 16.15
C ARG A 222 -13.08 -4.03 16.75
N PHE A 223 -12.56 -4.94 15.94
CA PHE A 223 -12.23 -6.32 16.37
C PHE A 223 -10.75 -6.49 16.74
N GLY A 224 -9.96 -5.41 16.70
CA GLY A 224 -8.53 -5.44 16.97
C GLY A 224 -7.69 -5.88 15.76
N PRO A 225 -6.36 -6.00 15.94
CA PRO A 225 -5.46 -6.50 14.89
C PRO A 225 -5.87 -7.89 14.41
N ALA A 226 -5.90 -8.08 13.10
CA ALA A 226 -6.13 -9.38 12.46
C ALA A 226 -4.82 -9.88 11.83
N ASP A 227 -4.60 -11.20 11.86
CA ASP A 227 -3.50 -11.89 11.18
C ASP A 227 -2.12 -11.21 11.39
N SER A 228 -1.80 -10.89 12.65
CA SER A 228 -0.58 -10.19 13.07
C SER A 228 0.53 -11.11 13.62
N ASP A 229 0.35 -12.42 13.47
CA ASP A 229 1.26 -13.47 13.94
C ASP A 229 2.42 -13.71 12.97
#